data_AF-A0A351A644-F1
#
_entry.id   AF-A0A351A644-F1
#
_cell.length_a   1.000
_cell.length_b   1.000
_cell.length_c   1.000
_cell.angle_alpha   90.00
_cell.angle_beta   90.00
_cell.angle_gamma   90.00
#
_symmetry.space_group_name_H-M   'P 1'
#
loop_
_entity.id
_entity.type
_entity.pdbx_description
1 polymer ?
#
loop_
_entity_poly.entity_id
_entity_poly.type
_entity_poly.pdbx_seq_one_letter_code
_entity_poly.pdbx_strand_id
1 'polypeptide(L)' 'MPQAAQIRIPATYMRGGTSKGVFFRLQDLPERCQEPGEARDRLFLRIIGSPDPYAAHIDGMGGATSSTSKCVILAKSSRP' A
#
# COMPACT_ATOMS: atom_id res chain seq x y z
N MET A 1 12.15 23.84 6.45
CA MET A 1 12.62 22.80 5.50
C MET A 1 11.64 22.77 4.34
N PRO A 2 12.07 22.86 3.07
CA PRO A 2 11.16 22.63 1.96
C PRO A 2 10.65 21.18 2.01
N GLN A 3 9.35 21.00 1.77
CA GLN A 3 8.73 19.68 1.70
C GLN A 3 9.34 18.89 0.54
N ALA A 4 9.87 17.69 0.81
CA ALA A 4 10.31 16.81 -0.26
C ALA A 4 9.14 16.41 -1.17
N ALA A 5 9.41 16.24 -2.46
CA ALA A 5 8.40 15.75 -3.41
C ALA A 5 7.89 14.36 -3.03
N GLN A 6 6.65 14.05 -3.39
CA GLN A 6 6.12 12.70 -3.25
C GLN A 6 6.92 11.70 -4.10
N ILE A 7 7.10 10.49 -3.57
CA ILE A 7 7.69 9.38 -4.33
C ILE A 7 6.63 8.71 -5.20
N ARG A 8 7.06 8.12 -6.33
CA ARG A 8 6.19 7.33 -7.21
C ARG A 8 6.58 5.87 -7.08
N ILE A 9 5.60 5.01 -6.83
CA ILE A 9 5.78 3.56 -6.69
C ILE A 9 4.89 2.88 -7.72
N PRO A 10 5.43 2.07 -8.65
CA PRO A 10 4.62 1.26 -9.55
C PRO A 10 3.64 0.37 -8.77
N ALA A 11 2.36 0.46 -9.11
CA ALA A 11 1.30 -0.25 -8.42
C ALA A 11 0.11 -0.48 -9.35
N THR A 12 -0.71 -1.49 -9.03
CA THR A 12 -1.97 -1.75 -9.71
C THR A 12 -3.11 -1.70 -8.70
N TYR A 13 -4.10 -0.84 -8.93
CA TYR A 13 -5.35 -0.86 -8.16
C TYR A 13 -6.36 -1.76 -8.86
N MET A 14 -6.80 -2.81 -8.19
CA MET A 14 -7.68 -3.81 -8.80
C MET A 14 -8.78 -4.29 -7.85
N ARG A 15 -9.87 -4.75 -8.44
CA ARG A 15 -10.91 -5.53 -7.77
C ARG A 15 -10.57 -7.02 -7.88
N GLY A 16 -10.51 -7.70 -6.73
CA GLY A 16 -10.40 -9.16 -6.63
C GLY A 16 -11.62 -9.71 -5.89
N GLY A 17 -12.49 -10.45 -6.59
CA GLY A 17 -13.79 -10.84 -6.05
C GLY A 17 -14.62 -9.61 -5.63
N THR A 18 -15.02 -9.56 -4.37
CA THR A 18 -15.80 -8.47 -3.73
C THR A 18 -14.93 -7.43 -3.00
N SER A 19 -13.60 -7.54 -3.09
CA SER A 19 -12.66 -6.60 -2.46
C SER A 19 -11.89 -5.78 -3.49
N LYS A 20 -11.34 -4.63 -3.06
CA LYS A 20 -10.34 -3.87 -3.81
C LYS A 20 -9.05 -3.76 -3.00
N GLY A 21 -7.92 -3.73 -3.70
CA GLY A 21 -6.62 -3.54 -3.07
C GLY A 21 -5.62 -2.87 -4.01
N VAL A 22 -4.57 -2.32 -3.41
CA VAL A 22 -3.40 -1.82 -4.13
C VAL A 22 -2.34 -2.92 -4.15
N PHE A 23 -1.97 -3.37 -5.34
CA PHE A 23 -1.06 -4.49 -5.56
C PHE A 23 0.30 -3.97 -6.01
N PHE A 24 1.36 -4.57 -5.45
CA PHE A 24 2.76 -4.23 -5.72
C PHE A 24 3.53 -5.49 -6.08
N ARG A 25 4.51 -5.36 -6.99
CA ARG A 25 5.60 -6.35 -7.05
C ARG A 25 6.63 -5.98 -5.99
N LEU A 26 7.22 -6.97 -5.33
CA LEU A 26 8.19 -6.75 -4.27
C LEU A 26 9.35 -5.84 -4.72
N GLN A 27 9.89 -6.08 -5.90
CA GLN A 27 10.99 -5.33 -6.49
C GLN A 27 10.66 -3.85 -6.81
N ASP A 28 9.38 -3.48 -6.90
CA ASP A 28 8.97 -2.11 -7.19
C ASP A 28 8.85 -1.25 -5.91
N LEU A 29 8.90 -1.89 -4.73
CA LEU A 29 8.89 -1.18 -3.45
C LEU A 29 10.26 -0.52 -3.19
N PRO A 30 10.29 0.62 -2.45
CA PRO A 30 11.54 1.16 -1.93
C PRO A 30 12.32 0.07 -1.17
N GLU A 31 13.64 0.06 -1.29
CA GLU A 31 14.52 -0.99 -0.74
C GLU A 31 14.22 -1.34 0.72
N ARG A 32 14.10 -0.32 1.58
CA ARG A 32 13.75 -0.48 3.01
C ARG A 32 12.36 -1.11 3.28
N CYS A 33 11.50 -1.18 2.27
CA CYS A 33 10.17 -1.78 2.33
C CYS A 33 10.11 -3.17 1.67
N GLN A 34 11.22 -3.65 1.08
CA GLN A 34 11.32 -4.99 0.47
C GLN A 34 11.48 -6.10 1.51
N GLU A 35 11.72 -5.77 2.77
CA GLU A 35 11.63 -6.71 3.90
C GLU A 35 10.42 -6.38 4.80
N PRO A 36 9.83 -7.37 5.49
CA PRO A 36 8.82 -7.12 6.50
C PRO A 36 9.36 -6.22 7.62
N GLY A 37 8.54 -5.27 8.09
CA GLY A 37 8.90 -4.38 9.18
C GLY A 37 8.28 -3.00 9.05
N GLU A 38 8.58 -2.13 10.02
CA GLU A 38 7.88 -0.85 10.18
C GLU A 38 7.94 0.07 8.97
N ALA A 39 9.02 0.04 8.19
CA ALA A 39 9.14 0.88 7.00
C ALA A 39 8.09 0.50 5.94
N ARG A 40 7.83 -0.80 5.75
CA ARG A 40 6.77 -1.31 4.88
C ARG A 40 5.39 -0.99 5.46
N ASP A 41 5.20 -1.17 6.76
CA ASP A 41 3.91 -0.91 7.41
C ASP A 41 3.53 0.57 7.30
N ARG A 42 4.47 1.48 7.59
CA ARG A 42 4.27 2.93 7.42
C ARG A 42 3.98 3.31 5.98
N LEU A 43 4.63 2.66 5.01
CA LEU A 43 4.36 2.88 3.59
C LEU A 43 2.90 2.53 3.26
N PHE A 44 2.43 1.35 3.66
CA PHE A 44 1.07 0.91 3.33
C PHE A 44 0.00 1.68 4.10
N LEU A 45 0.25 2.04 5.35
CA LEU A 45 -0.61 2.95 6.10
C LEU A 45 -0.78 4.28 5.35
N ARG A 46 0.32 4.89 4.88
CA ARG A 46 0.24 6.14 4.11
C ARG A 46 -0.46 5.96 2.77
N ILE A 47 -0.22 4.87 2.06
CA ILE A 47 -0.88 4.58 0.77
C ILE A 47 -2.38 4.41 0.94
N ILE A 48 -2.84 3.73 1.99
CA ILE A 48 -4.26 3.53 2.28
C ILE A 48 -4.92 4.79 2.82
N GLY A 49 -4.16 5.66 3.48
CA GLY A 49 -4.68 6.84 4.18
C GLY A 49 -5.05 6.52 5.62
N SER A 50 -4.27 5.72 6.32
CA SER A 50 -4.48 5.32 7.71
C SER A 50 -3.29 5.67 8.61
N PRO A 51 -3.47 5.79 9.94
CA PRO A 51 -4.77 5.88 10.63
C PRO A 51 -5.48 7.19 10.28
N ASP A 52 -6.81 7.12 10.08
CA ASP A 52 -7.63 8.28 9.74
C ASP A 52 -8.69 8.52 10.83
N PRO A 53 -8.59 9.62 11.60
CA PRO A 53 -9.58 9.95 12.63
C PRO A 53 -10.97 10.25 12.04
N TYR A 54 -11.07 10.56 10.74
CA TYR A 54 -12.33 10.84 10.06
C TYR A 54 -13.02 9.58 9.52
N ALA A 55 -12.36 8.43 9.57
CA ALA A 55 -12.86 7.15 9.03
C ALA A 55 -13.39 7.28 7.59
N ALA A 56 -12.69 8.05 6.74
CA ALA A 56 -13.09 8.35 5.37
C ALA A 56 -12.04 7.96 4.33
N HIS A 57 -10.76 7.90 4.72
CA HIS A 57 -9.59 7.60 3.88
C HIS A 57 -9.45 8.53 2.66
N ILE A 58 -9.89 9.79 2.78
CA ILE A 58 -9.99 10.72 1.65
C ILE A 58 -8.61 11.14 1.09
N ASP A 59 -7.56 11.03 1.92
CA ASP A 59 -6.16 11.31 1.56
C ASP A 59 -5.36 10.00 1.41
N GLY A 60 -5.97 9.01 0.78
CA GLY A 60 -5.37 7.72 0.49
C GLY A 60 -6.16 6.90 -0.52
N MET A 61 -5.68 5.69 -0.80
CA MET A 61 -6.29 4.75 -1.75
C MET A 61 -7.38 3.88 -1.12
N GLY A 62 -7.55 3.94 0.20
CA GLY A 62 -8.56 3.20 0.91
C GLY A 62 -9.96 3.77 0.68
N GLY A 63 -10.99 2.94 0.88
CA GLY A 63 -12.39 3.38 0.83
C GLY A 63 -13.11 3.20 2.16
N ALA A 64 -12.41 3.40 3.28
CA ALA A 64 -12.91 3.35 4.65
C ALA A 64 -13.77 2.12 5.04
N THR A 65 -13.58 0.99 4.36
CA THR A 65 -14.16 -0.30 4.75
C THR A 65 -13.08 -1.37 4.71
N SER A 66 -13.27 -2.46 5.45
CA SER A 66 -12.35 -3.60 5.41
C SER A 66 -12.20 -4.17 3.98
N SER A 67 -13.27 -4.12 3.17
CA SER A 67 -13.28 -4.57 1.78
C SER A 67 -12.42 -3.72 0.83
N THR A 68 -12.12 -2.47 1.21
CA THR A 68 -11.39 -1.49 0.37
C THR A 68 -10.14 -0.93 1.04
N SER A 69 -9.67 -1.54 2.14
CA SER A 69 -8.48 -1.12 2.90
C SER A 69 -7.42 -2.23 2.89
N LYS A 70 -6.85 -2.53 1.72
CA LYS A 70 -5.93 -3.66 1.51
C LYS A 70 -4.74 -3.30 0.63
N CYS A 71 -3.56 -3.78 1.02
CA CYS A 71 -2.35 -3.82 0.19
C CYS A 71 -1.92 -5.27 -0.03
N VAL A 72 -1.37 -5.56 -1.20
CA VAL A 72 -0.88 -6.91 -1.56
C VAL A 72 0.51 -6.80 -2.17
N ILE A 73 1.43 -7.66 -1.74
CA ILE A 73 2.75 -7.82 -2.35
C ILE A 73 2.80 -9.16 -3.07
N LEU A 74 3.30 -9.16 -4.30
CA LEU A 74 3.64 -10.36 -5.06
C LEU A 74 5.14 -10.41 -5.33
N ALA A 75 5.72 -11.60 -5.27
CA ALA A 75 7.11 -11.86 -5.60
C ALA A 75 7.22 -13.19 -6.34
N LYS A 76 8.34 -13.42 -7.03
CA LYS A 76 8.65 -14.74 -7.57
C LYS A 76 8.73 -15.74 -6.42
N SER A 77 8.03 -16.88 -6.56
CA SER A 77 8.01 -17.92 -5.53
C SER A 77 9.41 -18.52 -5.32
N SER A 78 9.77 -18.75 -4.07
CA SER A 78 10.88 -19.62 -3.67
C SER A 78 10.45 -21.06 -3.35
N ARG A 79 9.13 -21.32 -3.40
CA ARG A 79 8.56 -22.66 -3.23
C ARG A 79 8.63 -23.44 -4.55
N PRO A 80 9.08 -24.71 -4.54
CA PRO A 80 9.04 -25.60 -5.70
C PRO A 80 7.63 -25.81 -6.27
#